data_AF-A0AAI9K7G5-F1
#
_entry.id   AF-A0AAI9K7G5-F1
#
_cell.length_a   1.000
_cell.length_b   1.000
_cell.length_c   1.000
_cell.angle_alpha   90.00
_cell.angle_beta   90.00
_cell.angle_gamma   90.00
#
_symmetry.space_group_name_H-M   'P 1'
#
loop_
_entity.id
_entity.type
_entity.pdbx_description
1 polymer ?
#
loop_
_entity_poly.entity_id
_entity_poly.type
_entity_poly.pdbx_seq_one_letter_code
_entity_poly.pdbx_strand_id
1 'polypeptide(L)'
;MGKSFKDMTKEELQEAGKKGGVKSGKTRAAKKQMKDTFETILSMSLHKGAVVNIDKIKNIADIKGKNITVQDAILIAQVQKALKGSIASAEFIRDTVGQRPEDIINLNTEGEDMTLNINVSYGDETPLDNSEVEDMADDEH
;
A
#
# COMPACT_ATOMS: atom_id res chain seq x y z
N MET A 1 22.39 -28.58 -2.79
CA MET A 1 22.90 -27.21 -2.53
C MET A 1 23.29 -26.59 -3.85
N GLY A 2 22.86 -25.36 -4.14
CA GLY A 2 23.29 -24.63 -5.35
C GLY A 2 24.68 -24.01 -5.15
N LYS A 3 25.43 -23.80 -6.25
CA LYS A 3 26.68 -23.03 -6.22
C LYS A 3 26.44 -21.62 -5.64
N SER A 4 27.42 -21.06 -4.95
CA SER A 4 27.37 -19.66 -4.49
C SER A 4 27.56 -18.72 -5.69
N PHE A 5 27.00 -17.49 -5.63
CA PHE A 5 27.18 -16.49 -6.68
C PHE A 5 28.64 -16.15 -6.96
N LYS A 6 29.53 -16.28 -5.95
CA LYS A 6 30.97 -16.05 -6.09
C LYS A 6 31.67 -17.15 -6.91
N ASP A 7 31.05 -18.32 -7.03
CA ASP A 7 31.60 -19.50 -7.70
C ASP A 7 30.92 -19.77 -9.06
N MET A 8 30.02 -18.88 -9.50
CA MET A 8 29.29 -18.98 -10.76
C MET A 8 30.03 -18.28 -11.90
N THR A 9 29.94 -18.83 -13.10
CA THR A 9 30.42 -18.13 -14.31
C THR A 9 29.52 -16.94 -14.64
N LYS A 10 30.01 -16.02 -15.48
CA LYS A 10 29.24 -14.87 -15.96
C LYS A 10 27.93 -15.30 -16.65
N GLU A 11 27.96 -16.41 -17.38
CA GLU A 11 26.79 -16.98 -18.07
C GLU A 11 25.79 -17.58 -17.09
N GLU A 12 26.25 -18.32 -16.07
CA GLU A 12 25.40 -18.87 -15.00
C GLU A 12 24.71 -17.73 -14.21
N LEU A 13 25.43 -16.64 -13.93
CA LEU A 13 24.87 -15.44 -13.27
C LEU A 13 23.82 -14.73 -14.12
N GLN A 14 24.06 -14.61 -15.43
CA GLN A 14 23.09 -14.00 -16.35
C GLN A 14 21.82 -14.83 -16.46
N GLU A 15 21.93 -16.15 -16.55
CA GLU A 15 20.78 -17.04 -16.62
C GLU A 15 19.99 -17.02 -15.30
N ALA A 16 20.69 -17.02 -14.15
CA ALA A 16 20.08 -16.89 -12.82
C ALA A 16 19.35 -15.54 -12.68
N GLY A 17 19.95 -14.44 -13.13
CA GLY A 17 19.34 -13.11 -13.15
C GLY A 17 18.09 -13.06 -14.03
N LYS A 18 18.13 -13.64 -15.22
CA LYS A 18 16.97 -13.76 -16.12
C LYS A 18 15.83 -14.55 -15.47
N LYS A 19 16.13 -15.72 -14.89
CA LYS A 19 15.14 -16.54 -14.17
C LYS A 19 14.55 -15.79 -12.96
N GLY A 20 15.38 -15.09 -12.20
CA GLY A 20 14.97 -14.25 -11.08
C GLY A 20 14.06 -13.11 -11.51
N GLY A 21 14.42 -12.40 -12.58
CA GLY A 21 13.61 -11.33 -13.17
C GLY A 21 12.24 -11.81 -13.65
N VAL A 22 12.20 -12.92 -14.38
CA VAL A 22 10.93 -13.54 -14.83
C VAL A 22 10.06 -13.95 -13.64
N LYS A 23 10.64 -14.60 -12.62
CA LYS A 23 9.90 -15.00 -11.42
C LYS A 23 9.36 -13.78 -10.67
N SER A 24 10.18 -12.74 -10.50
CA SER A 24 9.79 -11.48 -9.86
C SER A 24 8.67 -10.80 -10.64
N GLY A 25 8.78 -10.72 -11.97
CA GLY A 25 7.74 -10.17 -12.85
C GLY A 25 6.41 -10.90 -12.72
N LYS A 26 6.42 -12.25 -12.71
CA LYS A 26 5.22 -13.06 -12.45
C LYS A 26 4.60 -12.76 -11.08
N THR A 27 5.41 -12.64 -10.04
CA THR A 27 4.93 -12.29 -8.69
C THR A 27 4.32 -10.88 -8.66
N ARG A 28 4.96 -9.89 -9.31
CA ARG A 28 4.43 -8.53 -9.40
C ARG A 28 3.10 -8.49 -10.13
N ALA A 29 2.99 -9.19 -11.27
CA ALA A 29 1.74 -9.29 -12.02
C ALA A 29 0.62 -9.94 -11.19
N ALA A 30 0.92 -11.02 -10.48
CA ALA A 30 -0.05 -11.67 -9.58
C ALA A 30 -0.52 -10.74 -8.46
N LYS A 31 0.41 -10.00 -7.83
CA LYS A 31 0.06 -9.00 -6.80
C LYS A 31 -0.84 -7.89 -7.35
N LYS A 32 -0.56 -7.40 -8.57
CA LYS A 32 -1.41 -6.41 -9.25
C LYS A 32 -2.82 -6.95 -9.46
N GLN A 33 -2.94 -8.14 -10.04
CA GLN A 33 -4.24 -8.78 -10.24
C GLN A 33 -5.02 -8.93 -8.92
N MET A 34 -4.34 -9.31 -7.83
CA MET A 34 -4.96 -9.39 -6.51
C MET A 34 -5.44 -8.03 -6.01
N LYS A 35 -4.62 -6.98 -6.15
CA LYS A 35 -4.98 -5.59 -5.80
C LYS A 35 -6.25 -5.16 -6.54
N ASP A 36 -6.26 -5.31 -7.85
CA ASP A 36 -7.40 -4.92 -8.71
C ASP A 36 -8.68 -5.70 -8.32
N THR A 37 -8.53 -6.99 -7.99
CA THR A 37 -9.65 -7.82 -7.52
C THR A 37 -10.17 -7.36 -6.15
N PHE A 38 -9.26 -7.02 -5.21
CA PHE A 38 -9.67 -6.51 -3.91
C PHE A 38 -10.34 -5.14 -4.00
N GLU A 39 -9.85 -4.23 -4.84
CA GLU A 39 -10.49 -2.94 -5.10
C GLU A 39 -11.93 -3.12 -5.61
N THR A 40 -12.14 -4.10 -6.49
CA THR A 40 -13.47 -4.48 -6.96
C THR A 40 -14.34 -4.98 -5.80
N ILE A 41 -13.86 -5.93 -5.01
CA ILE A 41 -14.63 -6.48 -3.87
C ILE A 41 -14.96 -5.41 -2.83
N LEU A 42 -14.00 -4.55 -2.51
CA LEU A 42 -14.12 -3.51 -1.49
C LEU A 42 -15.16 -2.44 -1.89
N SER A 43 -15.30 -2.14 -3.18
CA SER A 43 -16.29 -1.20 -3.70
C SER A 43 -17.70 -1.78 -3.87
N MET A 44 -17.88 -3.10 -3.72
CA MET A 44 -19.21 -3.72 -3.79
C MET A 44 -20.10 -3.35 -2.60
N SER A 45 -21.41 -3.37 -2.81
CA SER A 45 -22.42 -3.25 -1.75
C SER A 45 -22.49 -4.50 -0.88
N LEU A 46 -22.68 -4.35 0.44
CA LEU A 46 -22.90 -5.48 1.35
C LEU A 46 -24.14 -6.31 1.01
N HIS A 47 -25.21 -5.64 0.57
CA HIS A 47 -26.51 -6.24 0.31
C HIS A 47 -27.01 -5.81 -1.06
N LYS A 48 -28.00 -6.54 -1.61
CA LYS A 48 -28.68 -6.12 -2.83
C LYS A 48 -29.40 -4.79 -2.60
N GLY A 49 -29.33 -3.90 -3.59
CA GLY A 49 -30.04 -2.61 -3.58
C GLY A 49 -29.12 -1.40 -3.54
N ALA A 50 -29.70 -0.22 -3.37
CA ALA A 50 -28.96 1.04 -3.38
C ALA A 50 -27.99 1.13 -2.20
N VAL A 51 -26.79 1.65 -2.48
CA VAL A 51 -25.77 1.96 -1.47
C VAL A 51 -26.03 3.36 -0.91
N VAL A 52 -25.94 3.48 0.41
CA VAL A 52 -26.01 4.75 1.12
C VAL A 52 -24.58 5.29 1.28
N ASN A 53 -24.35 6.54 0.90
CA ASN A 53 -23.07 7.18 1.19
C ASN A 53 -22.91 7.36 2.71
N ILE A 54 -21.78 6.90 3.26
CA ILE A 54 -21.43 6.99 4.67
C ILE A 54 -21.46 8.42 5.21
N ASP A 55 -21.17 9.43 4.39
CA ASP A 55 -21.22 10.86 4.77
C ASP A 55 -22.60 11.33 5.20
N LYS A 56 -23.65 10.60 4.76
CA LYS A 56 -25.05 10.90 5.12
C LYS A 56 -25.45 10.27 6.45
N ILE A 57 -24.60 9.44 7.05
CA ILE A 57 -24.86 8.76 8.31
C ILE A 57 -24.22 9.56 9.44
N LYS A 58 -25.05 10.11 10.33
CA LYS A 58 -24.59 11.04 11.38
C LYS A 58 -23.95 10.34 12.58
N ASN A 59 -24.38 9.13 12.90
CA ASN A 59 -23.93 8.41 14.09
C ASN A 59 -23.65 6.94 13.78
N ILE A 60 -22.70 6.33 14.49
CA ILE A 60 -22.33 4.92 14.33
C ILE A 60 -23.52 3.98 14.63
N ALA A 61 -24.40 4.36 15.56
CA ALA A 61 -25.59 3.58 15.89
C ALA A 61 -26.57 3.46 14.70
N ASP A 62 -26.62 4.49 13.84
CA ASP A 62 -27.55 4.59 12.71
C ASP A 62 -27.09 3.80 11.47
N ILE A 63 -25.87 3.26 11.52
CA ILE A 63 -25.30 2.40 10.46
C ILE A 63 -26.02 1.05 10.41
N LYS A 64 -26.54 0.57 11.54
CA LYS A 64 -27.14 -0.76 11.65
C LYS A 64 -28.32 -0.89 10.67
N GLY A 65 -28.18 -1.81 9.71
CA GLY A 65 -29.20 -2.06 8.68
C GLY A 65 -29.11 -1.17 7.43
N LYS A 66 -28.08 -0.33 7.31
CA LYS A 66 -27.79 0.39 6.06
C LYS A 66 -26.94 -0.46 5.13
N ASN A 67 -27.25 -0.38 3.83
CA ASN A 67 -26.42 -0.98 2.79
C ASN A 67 -25.31 0.01 2.42
N ILE A 68 -24.08 -0.34 2.77
CA ILE A 68 -22.86 0.44 2.51
C ILE A 68 -21.87 -0.44 1.73
N THR A 69 -20.73 0.13 1.32
CA THR A 69 -19.69 -0.67 0.66
C THR A 69 -19.04 -1.65 1.64
N VAL A 70 -18.42 -2.71 1.12
CA VAL A 70 -17.64 -3.66 1.93
C VAL A 70 -16.51 -2.93 2.65
N GLN A 71 -15.83 -2.00 1.98
CA GLN A 71 -14.77 -1.18 2.57
C GLN A 71 -15.25 -0.39 3.79
N ASP A 72 -16.34 0.36 3.64
CA ASP A 72 -16.92 1.16 4.72
C ASP A 72 -17.27 0.27 5.92
N ALA A 73 -17.90 -0.88 5.65
CA ALA A 73 -18.31 -1.82 6.68
C ALA A 73 -17.12 -2.39 7.48
N ILE A 74 -16.01 -2.69 6.80
CA ILE A 74 -14.78 -3.14 7.46
C ILE A 74 -14.25 -2.05 8.39
N LEU A 75 -14.18 -0.80 7.93
CA LEU A 75 -13.69 0.33 8.74
C LEU A 75 -14.58 0.54 9.98
N ILE A 76 -15.91 0.49 9.80
CA ILE A 76 -16.85 0.59 10.91
C ILE A 76 -16.67 -0.57 11.89
N ALA A 77 -16.47 -1.79 11.41
CA ALA A 77 -16.21 -2.94 12.27
C ALA A 77 -14.90 -2.78 13.06
N GLN A 78 -13.84 -2.21 12.46
CA GLN A 78 -12.60 -1.89 13.19
C GLN A 78 -12.85 -0.86 14.29
N VAL A 79 -13.60 0.21 14.01
CA VAL A 79 -13.97 1.20 15.02
C VAL A 79 -14.77 0.55 16.16
N GLN A 80 -15.78 -0.25 15.84
CA GLN A 80 -16.57 -0.95 16.86
C GLN A 80 -15.72 -1.93 17.69
N LYS A 81 -14.75 -2.58 17.08
CA LYS A 81 -13.83 -3.50 17.75
C LYS A 81 -12.85 -2.75 18.65
N ALA A 82 -12.35 -1.59 18.22
CA ALA A 82 -11.53 -0.69 19.04
C ALA A 82 -12.32 -0.16 20.24
N LEU A 83 -13.57 0.28 20.05
CA LEU A 83 -14.47 0.71 21.13
C LEU A 83 -14.73 -0.39 22.18
N LYS A 84 -14.63 -1.66 21.78
CA LYS A 84 -14.73 -2.82 22.68
C LYS A 84 -13.40 -3.20 23.34
N GLY A 85 -12.34 -2.40 23.16
CA GLY A 85 -11.04 -2.59 23.79
C GLY A 85 -9.98 -3.29 22.94
N SER A 86 -10.17 -3.44 21.62
CA SER A 86 -9.14 -4.02 20.76
C SER A 86 -8.04 -3.01 20.43
N ILE A 87 -6.88 -3.19 21.05
CA ILE A 87 -5.68 -2.37 20.85
C ILE A 87 -5.23 -2.40 19.38
N ALA A 88 -5.11 -3.58 18.77
CA ALA A 88 -4.70 -3.71 17.37
C ALA A 88 -5.62 -2.94 16.40
N SER A 89 -6.93 -2.93 16.64
CA SER A 89 -7.86 -2.13 15.83
C SER A 89 -7.68 -0.63 16.08
N ALA A 90 -7.41 -0.21 17.32
CA ALA A 90 -7.11 1.18 17.64
C ALA A 90 -5.80 1.66 16.99
N GLU A 91 -4.76 0.82 17.00
CA GLU A 91 -3.48 1.07 16.30
C GLU A 91 -3.67 1.17 14.79
N PHE A 92 -4.41 0.22 14.19
CA PHE A 92 -4.74 0.28 12.76
C PHE A 92 -5.44 1.59 12.39
N ILE A 93 -6.43 2.03 13.18
CA ILE A 93 -7.14 3.29 12.94
C ILE A 93 -6.17 4.47 13.08
N ARG A 94 -5.38 4.53 14.16
CA ARG A 94 -4.38 5.57 14.42
C ARG A 94 -3.40 5.71 13.25
N ASP A 95 -2.87 4.59 12.77
CA ASP A 95 -1.90 4.56 11.69
C ASP A 95 -2.54 4.98 10.36
N THR A 96 -3.79 4.57 10.12
CA THR A 96 -4.54 4.96 8.91
C THR A 96 -4.85 6.46 8.87
N VAL A 97 -5.08 7.11 10.01
CA VAL A 97 -5.29 8.57 10.08
C VAL A 97 -3.99 9.38 10.16
N GLY A 98 -2.83 8.74 10.01
CA GLY A 98 -1.52 9.40 10.02
C GLY A 98 -1.02 9.81 11.40
N GLN A 99 -1.60 9.30 12.48
CA GLN A 99 -1.19 9.59 13.86
C GLN A 99 -0.19 8.56 14.41
N ARG A 100 0.52 7.84 13.52
CA ARG A 100 1.53 6.87 13.94
C ARG A 100 2.70 7.63 14.60
N PRO A 101 3.06 7.30 15.84
CA PRO A 101 4.25 7.86 16.47
C PRO A 101 5.50 7.55 15.63
N GLU A 102 6.45 8.47 15.61
CA GLU A 102 7.75 8.21 14.98
C GLU A 102 8.46 7.06 15.72
N ASP A 103 8.86 6.05 14.96
CA ASP A 103 9.71 4.98 15.48
C ASP A 103 11.14 5.53 15.60
N ILE A 104 11.51 6.04 16.78
CA ILE A 104 12.88 6.46 17.05
C ILE A 104 13.76 5.21 17.18
N ILE A 105 14.46 4.87 16.10
CA ILE A 105 15.45 3.79 16.10
C ILE A 105 16.77 4.35 16.64
N ASN A 106 17.03 4.14 17.92
CA ASN A 106 18.34 4.46 18.52
C ASN A 106 19.35 3.36 18.16
N LEU A 107 20.19 3.63 17.15
CA LEU A 107 21.31 2.78 16.77
C LEU A 107 22.55 3.18 17.56
N ASN A 108 22.91 2.41 18.59
CA ASN A 108 24.21 2.49 19.24
C ASN A 108 25.06 1.31 18.75
N THR A 109 26.16 1.57 18.04
CA THR A 109 27.12 0.53 17.66
C THR A 109 28.53 1.10 17.53
N GLU A 110 29.48 0.42 18.18
CA GLU A 110 30.92 0.56 17.95
C GLU A 110 31.35 -0.62 17.06
N GLY A 111 31.52 -0.37 15.76
CA GLY A 111 31.98 -1.39 14.81
C GLY A 111 31.88 -0.94 13.36
N GLU A 112 33.03 -0.90 12.68
CA GLU A 112 33.14 -0.69 11.23
C GLU A 112 32.62 -1.94 10.49
N ASP A 113 31.35 -1.90 10.11
CA ASP A 113 30.77 -2.47 8.89
C ASP A 113 29.30 -2.82 9.14
N MET A 114 28.39 -1.90 8.81
CA MET A 114 26.98 -2.22 8.64
C MET A 114 26.44 -1.62 7.35
N THR A 115 25.82 -2.48 6.53
CA THR A 115 24.91 -2.04 5.46
C THR A 115 23.50 -1.95 6.05
N LEU A 116 22.90 -0.77 5.98
CA LEU A 116 21.58 -0.50 6.53
C LEU A 116 20.53 -0.59 5.41
N ASN A 117 19.71 -1.64 5.43
CA ASN A 117 18.60 -1.78 4.49
C ASN A 117 17.33 -1.16 5.08
N ILE A 118 17.14 0.13 4.86
CA ILE A 118 15.89 0.81 5.24
C ILE A 118 14.87 0.61 4.11
N ASN A 119 13.77 -0.08 4.39
CA ASN A 119 12.59 -0.07 3.51
C ASN A 119 11.65 1.03 3.99
N VAL A 120 11.71 2.21 3.36
CA VAL A 120 10.72 3.27 3.57
C VAL A 120 9.68 3.17 2.48
N SER A 121 8.42 2.98 2.86
CA SER A 121 7.26 2.99 1.97
C SER A 121 6.52 4.29 2.20
N TYR A 122 6.75 5.29 1.35
CA TYR A 122 5.86 6.45 1.24
C TYR A 122 4.73 6.08 0.27
N GLY A 123 3.48 6.29 0.70
CA GLY A 123 2.32 6.08 -0.15
C GLY A 123 2.45 6.89 -1.44
N ASP A 124 2.06 6.29 -2.55
CA ASP A 124 2.21 6.77 -3.92
C ASP A 124 2.12 8.31 -4.05
N GLU A 125 3.24 8.95 -4.39
CA GLU A 125 3.22 10.31 -4.93
C GLU A 125 2.52 10.24 -6.28
N THR A 126 1.38 10.90 -6.41
CA THR A 126 0.83 11.22 -7.73
C THR A 126 1.84 12.13 -8.45
N PRO A 127 2.31 11.80 -9.65
CA PRO A 127 3.16 12.71 -10.41
C PRO A 127 2.38 14.00 -10.69
N LEU A 128 2.96 15.14 -10.31
CA LEU A 128 2.50 16.43 -10.83
C LEU A 128 2.66 16.41 -12.36
N ASP A 129 1.55 16.67 -13.04
CA ASP A 129 1.44 16.78 -14.48
C ASP A 129 2.26 17.98 -14.97
N ASN A 130 3.36 17.72 -15.68
CA ASN A 130 4.20 18.74 -16.32
C ASN A 130 3.67 19.09 -17.72
N SER A 131 2.37 19.37 -17.86
CA SER A 131 1.76 19.73 -19.14
C SER A 131 1.81 21.22 -19.48
N GLU A 132 2.53 22.07 -18.72
CA GLU A 132 2.69 23.50 -19.02
C GLU A 132 4.15 23.88 -19.35
N VAL A 133 4.73 23.28 -20.39
CA VAL A 133 5.99 23.78 -20.95
C VAL A 133 6.01 23.72 -22.48
N GLU A 134 5.01 24.29 -23.15
CA GLU A 134 5.15 24.67 -24.57
C GLU A 134 4.46 26.03 -24.80
N ASP A 135 4.99 26.78 -25.77
CA ASP A 135 4.57 28.10 -26.27
C ASP A 135 5.11 29.35 -25.56
N MET A 136 6.42 29.57 -25.64
CA MET A 136 6.98 30.91 -25.89
C MET A 136 8.37 30.81 -26.54
N ALA A 137 8.41 30.40 -27.80
CA ALA A 137 9.54 30.68 -28.67
C ALA A 137 9.03 30.76 -30.10
N ASP A 138 8.60 31.96 -30.51
CA ASP A 138 8.62 32.44 -31.89
C ASP A 138 8.27 33.93 -31.86
N ASP A 139 9.29 34.78 -31.76
CA ASP A 139 9.20 36.17 -32.18
C ASP A 139 10.56 36.55 -32.79
N GLU A 140 10.77 36.13 -34.04
CA GLU A 140 11.77 36.72 -34.92
C GLU A 140 11.20 38.02 -35.51
N HIS A 141 11.82 39.15 -35.15
CA HIS A 141 11.84 40.36 -35.96
C HIS A 141 13.28 40.87 -36.08
#